data_AF-A0A162ZDB3-F1
#
_entry.id   AF-A0A162ZDB3-F1
#
_cell.length_a   1.000
_cell.length_b   1.000
_cell.length_c   1.000
_cell.angle_alpha   90.00
_cell.angle_beta   90.00
_cell.angle_gamma   90.00
#
_symmetry.space_group_name_H-M   'P 1'
#
loop_
_entity.id
_entity.type
_entity.pdbx_description
1 polymer ?
#
loop_
_entity_poly.entity_id
_entity_poly.type
_entity_poly.pdbx_seq_one_letter_code
_entity_poly.pdbx_strand_id
1 'polypeptide(L)'
;MNILIKQIEVIERIDQLIRLQATGTPEALAYRLSISKTKLYRILNIMKDLNAPILYDVAVQSFVYEEAVGFQFGFYSSHVREYA
;
A
#
# COMPACT_ATOMS: atom_id res chain seq x y z
N MET A 1 -3.45 9.29 20.26
CA MET A 1 -3.60 8.66 18.94
C MET A 1 -2.43 7.72 18.71
N ASN A 2 -2.70 6.44 18.46
CA ASN A 2 -1.66 5.40 18.41
C ASN A 2 -0.84 5.49 17.12
N ILE A 3 0.49 5.58 17.26
CA ILE A 3 1.44 5.72 16.14
C ILE A 3 1.32 4.54 15.16
N LEU A 4 1.07 3.33 15.69
CA LEU A 4 0.88 2.12 14.89
C LEU A 4 -0.32 2.23 13.93
N ILE A 5 -1.47 2.67 14.45
CA ILE A 5 -2.71 2.79 13.67
C ILE A 5 -2.53 3.76 12.50
N LYS A 6 -1.87 4.91 12.73
CA LYS A 6 -1.58 5.87 11.66
C LYS A 6 -0.71 5.28 10.54
N GLN A 7 0.23 4.40 10.85
CA GLN A 7 1.07 3.78 9.82
C GLN A 7 0.25 2.81 8.98
N ILE A 8 -0.62 2.02 9.62
CA ILE A 8 -1.53 1.10 8.94
C ILE A 8 -2.46 1.86 8.00
N GLU A 9 -3.09 2.96 8.45
CA GLU A 9 -3.96 3.80 7.61
C GLU A 9 -3.23 4.32 6.36
N VAL A 10 -1.95 4.70 6.49
CA VAL A 10 -1.16 5.17 5.34
C VAL A 10 -0.83 4.02 4.39
N ILE A 11 -0.51 2.84 4.91
CA ILE A 11 -0.25 1.64 4.10
C ILE A 11 -1.52 1.24 3.33
N GLU A 12 -2.69 1.20 3.98
CA GLU A 12 -3.98 0.90 3.33
C GLU A 12 -4.28 1.90 2.20
N ARG A 13 -4.03 3.18 2.44
CA ARG A 13 -4.24 4.21 1.42
C ARG A 13 -3.28 4.08 0.24
N ILE A 14 -2.03 3.70 0.48
CA ILE A 14 -1.07 3.41 -0.59
C ILE A 14 -1.51 2.16 -1.36
N ASP A 15 -1.84 1.06 -0.67
CA ASP A 15 -2.31 -0.20 -1.29
C ASP A 15 -3.50 0.05 -2.22
N GLN A 16 -4.52 0.78 -1.74
CA GLN A 16 -5.68 1.14 -2.55
C GLN A 16 -5.29 1.92 -3.81
N LEU A 17 -4.39 2.90 -3.70
CA LEU A 17 -3.94 3.69 -4.84
C LEU A 17 -3.11 2.88 -5.83
N ILE A 18 -2.29 1.93 -5.37
CA ILE A 18 -1.53 1.01 -6.23
C ILE A 18 -2.48 0.08 -6.99
N ARG A 19 -3.48 -0.51 -6.31
CA ARG A 19 -4.50 -1.35 -6.97
C ARG A 19 -5.26 -0.62 -8.05
N LEU A 20 -5.58 0.64 -7.81
CA LEU A 20 -6.28 1.50 -8.77
C LEU A 20 -5.33 2.09 -9.85
N GLN A 21 -4.03 1.82 -9.77
CA GLN A 21 -2.98 2.44 -10.60
C GLN A 21 -3.09 3.97 -10.63
N ALA A 22 -3.46 4.56 -9.48
CA ALA A 22 -3.80 5.96 -9.33
C ALA A 22 -2.82 6.71 -8.42
N THR A 23 -1.59 6.20 -8.28
CA THR A 23 -0.59 6.85 -7.42
C THR A 23 -0.03 8.12 -8.04
N GLY A 24 0.06 8.17 -9.37
CA GLY A 24 0.85 9.19 -10.06
C GLY A 24 2.35 9.03 -9.77
N THR A 25 3.10 10.10 -10.04
CA THR A 25 4.54 10.15 -9.73
C THR A 25 4.81 10.05 -8.22
N PRO A 26 6.02 9.66 -7.80
CA PRO A 26 6.37 9.62 -6.38
C PRO A 26 6.14 10.96 -5.65
N GLU A 27 6.38 12.07 -6.33
CA GLU A 27 6.11 13.43 -5.82
C GLU A 27 4.62 13.67 -5.62
N ALA A 28 3.79 13.31 -6.61
CA ALA A 28 2.35 13.47 -6.55
C ALA A 28 1.73 12.60 -5.44
N LEU A 29 2.19 11.35 -5.30
CA LEU A 29 1.75 10.46 -4.23
C LEU A 29 2.12 11.01 -2.86
N ALA A 30 3.36 11.46 -2.68
CA ALA A 30 3.82 12.04 -1.41
C ALA A 30 3.00 13.28 -1.02
N TYR A 31 2.74 14.16 -1.99
CA TYR A 31 1.88 15.32 -1.80
C TYR A 31 0.44 14.94 -1.39
N ARG A 32 -0.17 13.97 -2.10
CA ARG A 32 -1.52 13.46 -1.81
C ARG A 32 -1.66 12.83 -0.43
N LEU A 33 -0.59 12.21 0.07
CA LEU A 33 -0.51 11.61 1.40
C LEU A 33 -0.05 12.61 2.47
N SER A 34 0.28 13.86 2.09
CA SER A 34 0.82 14.89 2.97
C SER A 34 2.06 14.43 3.74
N ILE A 35 2.96 13.71 3.07
CA ILE A 35 4.23 13.22 3.61
C ILE A 35 5.40 13.65 2.72
N SER A 36 6.61 13.61 3.26
CA SER A 36 7.81 13.82 2.45
C SER A 36 8.06 12.64 1.51
N LYS A 37 8.72 12.90 0.37
CA LYS A 37 9.17 11.86 -0.57
C LYS A 37 10.02 10.79 0.13
N THR A 38 10.91 11.18 1.04
CA THR A 38 11.70 10.24 1.85
C THR A 38 10.82 9.35 2.72
N LYS A 39 9.77 9.90 3.36
CA LYS A 39 8.85 9.11 4.17
C LYS A 39 8.02 8.15 3.31
N LEU A 40 7.60 8.57 2.11
CA LEU A 40 6.94 7.69 1.16
C LEU A 40 7.80 6.47 0.84
N TYR A 41 9.07 6.66 0.44
CA TYR A 41 9.96 5.53 0.14
C TYR A 41 10.23 4.63 1.35
N ARG A 42 10.31 5.19 2.56
CA ARG A 42 10.42 4.37 3.78
C ARG A 42 9.19 3.47 3.95
N ILE A 43 8.00 3.98 3.69
CA ILE A 43 6.76 3.19 3.79
C ILE A 43 6.69 2.14 2.67
N LEU A 44 7.05 2.49 1.44
CA LEU A 44 7.13 1.53 0.33
C LEU A 44 8.14 0.42 0.61
N ASN A 45 9.29 0.73 1.23
CA ASN A 45 10.24 -0.29 1.65
C ASN A 45 9.67 -1.18 2.75
N ILE A 46 8.95 -0.63 3.73
CA ILE A 46 8.25 -1.45 4.73
C ILE A 46 7.24 -2.38 4.05
N MET A 47 6.47 -1.90 3.06
CA MET A 47 5.55 -2.75 2.30
C MET A 47 6.30 -3.86 1.56
N LYS A 48 7.47 -3.56 0.96
CA LYS A 48 8.34 -4.55 0.32
C LYS A 48 8.91 -5.57 1.30
N ASP A 49 9.31 -5.15 2.49
CA ASP A 49 9.77 -6.03 3.58
C ASP A 49 8.64 -6.95 4.07
N LEU A 50 7.38 -6.53 3.90
CA LEU A 50 6.17 -7.34 4.08
C LEU A 50 5.79 -8.16 2.84
N ASN A 51 6.74 -8.34 1.89
CA ASN A 51 6.59 -9.08 0.64
C ASN A 51 5.61 -8.46 -0.37
N ALA A 52 5.36 -7.15 -0.32
CA ALA A 52 4.59 -6.49 -1.37
C ALA A 52 5.44 -6.31 -2.65
N PRO A 53 5.02 -6.88 -3.80
CA PRO A 53 5.79 -6.86 -5.05
C PRO A 53 5.54 -5.54 -5.80
N ILE A 54 6.04 -4.44 -5.23
CA ILE A 54 5.80 -3.07 -5.72
C ILE A 54 6.93 -2.62 -6.64
N LEU A 55 6.58 -2.24 -7.87
CA LEU A 55 7.45 -1.53 -8.78
C LEU A 55 6.84 -0.18 -9.18
N TYR A 56 7.70 0.73 -9.66
CA TYR A 56 7.24 1.97 -10.28
C TYR A 56 7.27 1.80 -11.80
N ASP A 57 6.11 1.88 -12.43
CA ASP A 57 5.98 1.83 -13.87
C ASP A 57 6.00 3.26 -14.43
N VAL A 58 7.02 3.54 -15.25
CA VAL A 58 7.24 4.86 -15.86
C VAL A 58 6.24 5.14 -16.98
N ALA A 59 5.75 4.11 -17.67
CA ALA A 59 4.84 4.26 -18.80
C ALA A 59 3.45 4.72 -18.33
N VAL A 60 2.94 4.13 -17.24
CA VAL A 60 1.66 4.54 -16.64
C VAL A 60 1.80 5.58 -15.52
N GLN A 61 3.05 5.95 -15.18
CA GLN A 61 3.38 6.88 -14.09
C GLN A 61 2.69 6.50 -12.78
N SER A 62 2.78 5.23 -12.40
CA SER A 62 2.17 4.73 -11.16
C SER A 62 3.03 3.64 -10.54
N PHE A 63 2.95 3.52 -9.22
CA PHE A 63 3.31 2.27 -8.57
C PHE A 63 2.26 1.22 -8.91
N VAL A 64 2.73 0.00 -9.18
CA VAL A 64 1.90 -1.16 -9.54
C VAL A 64 2.39 -2.39 -8.79
N TYR A 65 1.51 -3.37 -8.62
CA TYR A 65 1.89 -4.70 -8.14
C TYR A 65 2.24 -5.61 -9.32
N GLU A 66 3.34 -6.36 -9.19
CA GLU A 66 3.74 -7.36 -10.20
C GLU A 66 2.80 -8.58 -10.22
N GLU A 67 2.15 -8.85 -9.09
CA GLU A 67 1.19 -9.94 -8.93
C GLU A 67 0.01 -9.50 -8.04
N ALA A 68 -1.10 -10.23 -8.11
CA ALA A 68 -2.31 -9.90 -7.38
C ALA A 68 -2.13 -10.21 -5.87
N VAL A 69 -1.79 -9.18 -5.10
CA VAL A 69 -1.65 -9.27 -3.63
C VAL A 69 -2.78 -8.54 -2.90
N GLY A 70 -2.91 -8.77 -1.60
CA GLY A 70 -3.87 -8.18 -0.66
C GLY A 70 -3.14 -7.64 0.58
N PHE A 71 -3.26 -6.35 0.95
CA PHE A 71 -2.84 -5.93 2.29
C PHE A 71 -4.01 -6.10 3.27
N GLN A 72 -3.78 -6.83 4.37
CA GLN A 72 -4.75 -7.02 5.43
C GLN A 72 -4.05 -6.91 6.79
N PHE A 73 -4.61 -6.11 7.69
CA PHE A 73 -4.12 -5.97 9.06
C PHE A 73 -5.29 -6.04 10.05
N GLY A 74 -5.16 -6.86 11.09
CA GLY A 74 -6.16 -7.00 12.15
C GLY A 74 -6.62 -8.44 12.35
N PHE A 75 -7.54 -8.62 13.29
CA PHE A 75 -8.14 -9.91 13.58
C PHE A 75 -9.19 -10.25 12.54
N TYR A 76 -9.16 -11.48 12.01
CA TYR A 76 -10.19 -12.04 11.17
C TYR A 76 -10.81 -13.24 11.89
N SER A 77 -12.12 -13.42 11.73
CA SER A 77 -12.80 -14.63 12.20
C SER A 77 -12.66 -15.70 11.14
N SER A 78 -11.97 -16.80 11.47
CA SER A 78 -11.96 -18.02 10.68
C SER A 78 -13.24 -18.82 10.92
N HIS A 79 -14.41 -18.24 10.64
CA HIS A 79 -15.59 -19.05 10.41
C HIS A 79 -15.49 -19.60 8.99
N VAL A 80 -14.87 -20.76 8.89
CA VAL A 80 -14.92 -21.65 7.73
C VAL A 80 -16.39 -21.78 7.34
N ARG A 81 -16.76 -21.26 6.17
CA ARG A 81 -17.98 -21.71 5.51
C ARG A 81 -17.65 -23.08 4.92
N GLU A 82 -17.77 -24.11 5.74
CA GLU A 82 -18.33 -25.37 5.26
C GLU A 82 -19.73 -25.03 4.76
N TYR A 83 -20.02 -25.26 3.49
CA TYR A 83 -21.30 -25.49 2.80
C TYR A 83 -21.04 -25.15 1.31
N ALA A 84 -21.26 -25.98 0.31
CA ALA A 84 -21.61 -27.39 0.16
C ALA A 84 -21.23 -27.75 -1.28
#